data_AF-A0A7Y8X5M4-F1
#
_entry.id   AF-A0A7Y8X5M4-F1
#
_cell.length_a   1.000
_cell.length_b   1.000
_cell.length_c   1.000
_cell.angle_alpha   90.00
_cell.angle_beta   90.00
_cell.angle_gamma   90.00
#
_symmetry.space_group_name_H-M   'P 1'
#
loop_
_entity.id
_entity.type
_entity.pdbx_description
1 polymer ?
#
loop_
_entity_poly.entity_id
_entity_poly.type
_entity_poly.pdbx_seq_one_letter_code
_entity_poly.pdbx_strand_id
1 'polypeptide(L)'
;AEDRTPPTAPDRTTARADGPRSAVVSWSAASDDTGVTAYDVYQGGVRIHTAGPAETSTALTRLQPDTAYAFTVRARDGADNSSPDGPAAEVTTPPAPGRGPGTAPADFTAHASPGGVTLAWTAPETGRPTTEYELHVNGRPVTVIQFGAGAVAGGRMEHRLGVAEPSGTAWELKLRARLPDGNWGAFSAQRRVVLAG
;
A
#
# COMPACT_ATOMS: atom_id res chain seq x y z
N ALA A 1 38.42 11.09 12.00
CA ALA A 1 37.99 9.81 12.59
C ALA A 1 36.53 9.60 12.19
N GLU A 2 36.14 8.36 11.92
CA GLU A 2 34.74 8.01 11.65
C GLU A 2 33.98 7.94 12.97
N ASP A 3 32.77 8.52 13.00
CA ASP A 3 31.89 8.45 14.16
C ASP A 3 31.22 7.07 14.24
N ARG A 4 31.16 6.51 15.45
CA ARG A 4 30.56 5.21 15.74
C ARG A 4 29.51 5.27 16.84
N THR A 5 29.24 6.45 17.37
CA THR A 5 28.19 6.66 18.36
C THR A 5 26.89 6.89 17.60
N PRO A 6 25.85 6.08 17.78
CA PRO A 6 24.57 6.38 17.18
C PRO A 6 23.87 7.52 17.94
N PRO A 7 22.99 8.28 17.26
CA PRO A 7 22.12 9.23 17.94
C PRO A 7 21.26 8.60 19.03
N THR A 8 20.80 9.42 19.97
CA THR A 8 19.70 9.05 20.87
C THR A 8 18.42 8.81 20.09
N ALA A 9 17.55 7.94 20.60
CA ALA A 9 16.22 7.78 20.01
C ALA A 9 15.35 8.99 20.36
N PRO A 10 14.37 9.36 19.51
CA PRO A 10 13.32 10.27 19.93
C PRO A 10 12.56 9.71 21.15
N ASP A 11 12.59 10.41 22.28
CA ASP A 11 11.90 10.00 23.52
C ASP A 11 10.38 10.05 23.44
N ARG A 12 9.83 10.79 22.48
CA ARG A 12 8.39 10.88 22.22
C ARG A 12 8.11 10.81 20.73
N THR A 13 7.15 9.98 20.35
CA THR A 13 6.53 9.96 19.01
C THR A 13 5.02 10.04 19.21
N THR A 14 4.34 10.83 18.38
CA THR A 14 2.87 10.92 18.35
C THR A 14 2.40 10.92 16.90
N ALA A 15 1.22 10.36 16.67
CA ALA A 15 0.59 10.35 15.36
C ALA A 15 -0.86 10.82 15.50
N ARG A 16 -1.33 11.57 14.51
CA ARG A 16 -2.72 12.05 14.43
C ARG A 16 -3.21 11.94 13.00
N ALA A 17 -4.40 11.39 12.81
CA ALA A 17 -5.03 11.37 11.50
C ALA A 17 -5.37 12.81 11.06
N ASP A 18 -5.03 13.14 9.81
CA ASP A 18 -5.30 14.43 9.18
C ASP A 18 -6.29 14.29 8.00
N GLY A 19 -7.03 13.19 8.01
CA GLY A 19 -7.99 12.82 6.97
C GLY A 19 -7.96 11.31 6.69
N PRO A 20 -8.88 10.81 5.86
CA PRO A 20 -8.99 9.37 5.57
C PRO A 20 -7.75 8.76 4.91
N ARG A 21 -6.86 9.56 4.35
CA ARG A 21 -5.66 9.10 3.64
C ARG A 21 -4.38 9.79 4.11
N SER A 22 -4.39 10.42 5.28
CA SER A 22 -3.27 11.18 5.79
C SER A 22 -3.18 11.13 7.31
N ALA A 23 -1.94 11.20 7.80
CA ALA A 23 -1.64 11.38 9.21
C ALA A 23 -0.41 12.28 9.35
N VAL A 24 -0.36 13.06 10.42
CA VAL A 24 0.85 13.77 10.83
C VAL A 24 1.51 12.95 11.92
N VAL A 25 2.79 12.63 11.71
CA VAL A 25 3.66 12.01 12.73
C VAL A 25 4.57 13.10 13.25
N SER A 26 4.72 13.20 14.56
CA SER A 26 5.59 14.18 15.23
C SER A 26 6.42 13.49 16.29
N TRP A 27 7.64 13.96 16.51
CA TRP A 27 8.58 13.37 17.45
C TRP A 27 9.37 14.44 18.20
N SER A 28 10.00 14.07 19.32
CA SER A 28 10.98 14.93 20.00
C SER A 28 12.32 14.89 19.26
N ALA A 29 13.07 15.99 19.31
CA ALA A 29 14.42 16.01 18.77
C ALA A 29 15.32 15.00 19.48
N ALA A 30 16.15 14.30 18.71
CA ALA A 30 17.25 13.49 19.19
C ALA A 30 18.53 14.31 19.29
N SER A 31 19.53 13.76 19.96
CA SER A 31 20.87 14.31 20.12
C SER A 31 21.92 13.28 19.75
N ASP A 32 23.07 13.78 19.30
CA ASP A 32 24.24 12.99 18.90
C ASP A 32 25.49 13.85 19.11
N ASP A 33 26.67 13.26 19.28
CA ASP A 33 27.92 14.00 19.52
C ASP A 33 28.50 14.66 18.25
N THR A 34 28.16 14.16 17.06
CA THR A 34 28.49 14.82 15.78
C THR A 34 27.28 15.44 15.09
N GLY A 35 26.08 15.06 15.51
CA GLY A 35 24.83 15.72 15.19
C GLY A 35 23.91 14.88 14.31
N VAL A 36 22.60 15.06 14.53
CA VAL A 36 21.56 14.38 13.75
C VAL A 36 21.46 15.02 12.36
N THR A 37 21.49 14.21 11.31
CA THR A 37 21.37 14.65 9.91
C THR A 37 20.00 14.32 9.31
N ALA A 38 19.27 13.35 9.86
CA ALA A 38 17.95 12.98 9.39
C ALA A 38 17.12 12.24 10.45
N TYR A 39 15.80 12.18 10.22
CA TYR A 39 14.89 11.28 10.91
C TYR A 39 14.21 10.34 9.92
N ASP A 40 14.23 9.04 10.19
CA ASP A 40 13.58 8.01 9.40
C ASP A 40 12.30 7.55 10.07
N VAL A 41 11.18 7.65 9.35
CA VAL A 41 9.87 7.17 9.80
C VAL A 41 9.63 5.78 9.23
N TYR A 42 9.25 4.86 10.11
CA TYR A 42 9.02 3.45 9.79
C TYR A 42 7.55 3.07 9.99
N GLN A 43 7.07 2.14 9.16
CA GLN A 43 5.80 1.44 9.32
C GLN A 43 6.07 -0.05 9.13
N GLY A 44 5.73 -0.88 10.12
CA GLY A 44 5.94 -2.33 10.04
C GLY A 44 7.40 -2.73 9.76
N GLY A 45 8.36 -1.96 10.29
CA GLY A 45 9.81 -2.17 10.08
C GLY A 45 10.36 -1.68 8.74
N VAL A 46 9.51 -1.16 7.84
CA VAL A 46 9.95 -0.59 6.55
C VAL A 46 10.06 0.93 6.67
N ARG A 47 11.19 1.51 6.26
CA ARG A 47 11.34 2.96 6.17
C ARG A 47 10.42 3.50 5.09
N ILE A 48 9.50 4.40 5.44
CA ILE A 48 8.49 4.95 4.53
C ILE A 48 8.73 6.42 4.20
N HIS A 49 9.52 7.13 5.01
CA HIS A 49 9.84 8.54 4.83
C HIS A 49 11.16 8.89 5.53
N THR A 50 11.84 9.92 5.04
CA THR A 50 13.01 10.53 5.66
C THR A 50 12.80 12.04 5.72
N ALA A 51 12.88 12.60 6.91
CA ALA A 51 12.75 14.03 7.20
C ALA A 51 14.12 14.67 7.47
N GLY A 52 14.23 15.98 7.28
CA GLY A 52 15.47 16.74 7.51
C GLY A 52 15.86 16.82 9.00
N PRO A 53 17.09 17.27 9.29
CA PRO A 53 17.65 17.27 10.66
C PRO A 53 16.94 18.24 11.63
N ALA A 54 16.33 19.30 11.10
CA ALA A 54 15.58 20.29 11.88
C ALA A 54 14.08 19.95 11.99
N GLU A 55 13.62 18.90 11.30
CA GLU A 55 12.22 18.52 11.29
C GLU A 55 11.90 17.60 12.47
N THR A 56 10.82 17.92 13.17
CA THR A 56 10.27 17.11 14.27
C THR A 56 8.86 16.64 13.97
N SER A 57 8.45 16.72 12.70
CA SER A 57 7.15 16.26 12.22
C SER A 57 7.13 16.10 10.71
N THR A 58 6.34 15.13 10.22
CA THR A 58 6.06 14.97 8.79
C THR A 58 4.60 14.60 8.55
N ALA A 59 4.07 15.04 7.42
CA ALA A 59 2.76 14.61 6.92
C ALA A 59 2.93 13.36 6.06
N LEU A 60 2.44 12.23 6.56
CA LEU A 60 2.29 11.01 5.78
C LEU A 60 0.99 11.10 5.00
N THR A 61 1.10 10.99 3.68
CA THR A 61 -0.05 10.92 2.77
C THR A 61 -0.18 9.50 2.23
N ARG A 62 -1.24 9.27 1.43
CA ARG A 62 -1.41 7.98 0.73
C ARG A 62 -1.60 6.80 1.69
N LEU A 63 -2.18 7.05 2.86
CA LEU A 63 -2.65 6.01 3.78
C LEU A 63 -4.00 5.47 3.31
N GLN A 64 -4.31 4.24 3.70
CA GLN A 64 -5.64 3.64 3.51
C GLN A 64 -6.63 4.18 4.54
N PRO A 65 -7.89 4.45 4.15
CA PRO A 65 -8.97 4.79 5.09
C PRO A 65 -9.35 3.64 6.01
N ASP A 66 -9.92 3.99 7.16
CA ASP A 66 -10.42 3.02 8.15
C ASP A 66 -9.37 1.95 8.53
N THR A 67 -8.11 2.38 8.65
CA THR A 67 -6.97 1.48 8.82
C THR A 67 -6.13 1.94 10.01
N ALA A 68 -5.78 0.99 10.89
CA ALA A 68 -4.87 1.23 11.99
C ALA A 68 -3.41 1.16 11.52
N TYR A 69 -2.61 2.11 11.97
CA TYR A 69 -1.17 2.21 11.72
C TYR A 69 -0.43 2.34 13.04
N ALA A 70 0.81 1.82 13.05
CA ALA A 70 1.81 2.09 14.07
C ALA A 70 3.08 2.60 13.38
N PHE A 71 3.55 3.77 13.79
CA PHE A 71 4.76 4.40 13.25
C PHE A 71 5.84 4.49 14.32
N THR A 72 7.09 4.22 13.95
CA THR A 72 8.28 4.53 14.78
C THR A 72 9.17 5.51 14.05
N VAL A 73 10.03 6.21 14.79
CA VAL A 73 10.99 7.16 14.24
C VAL A 73 12.37 6.83 14.79
N ARG A 74 13.38 6.86 13.92
CA ARG A 74 14.81 6.77 14.26
C ARG A 74 15.51 8.05 13.84
N ALA A 75 16.49 8.49 14.63
CA ALA A 75 17.43 9.52 14.23
C ALA A 75 18.64 8.88 13.54
N ARG A 76 19.28 9.63 12.63
CA ARG A 76 20.48 9.20 11.91
C ARG A 76 21.52 10.32 11.88
N ASP A 77 22.79 9.98 12.07
CA ASP A 77 23.91 10.93 12.05
C ASP A 77 24.53 11.07 10.64
N GLY A 78 25.67 11.76 10.54
CA GLY A 78 26.41 11.93 9.29
C GLY A 78 27.25 10.71 8.87
N ALA A 79 27.44 9.73 9.76
CA ALA A 79 28.16 8.48 9.52
C ALA A 79 27.21 7.30 9.20
N ASP A 80 25.91 7.57 9.05
CA ASP A 80 24.83 6.61 8.80
C ASP A 80 24.52 5.68 9.99
N ASN A 81 25.00 6.02 11.20
CA ASN A 81 24.57 5.34 12.42
C ASN A 81 23.12 5.71 12.72
N SER A 82 22.30 4.71 13.04
CA SER A 82 20.89 4.89 13.39
C SER A 82 20.65 4.68 14.88
N SER A 83 19.82 5.53 15.47
CA SER A 83 19.31 5.30 16.83
C SER A 83 18.46 4.02 16.91
N PRO A 84 18.19 3.51 18.11
CA PRO A 84 17.03 2.66 18.36
C PRO A 84 15.72 3.34 17.92
N ASP A 85 14.65 2.56 17.79
CA ASP A 85 13.31 3.10 17.57
C ASP A 85 12.86 3.93 18.79
N GLY A 86 12.31 5.12 18.53
CA GLY A 86 11.46 5.79 19.51
C GLY A 86 10.17 5.00 19.80
N PRO A 87 9.35 5.42 20.78
CA PRO A 87 8.10 4.73 21.09
C PRO A 87 7.16 4.71 19.87
N ALA A 88 6.41 3.63 19.70
CA ALA A 88 5.45 3.51 18.62
C ALA A 88 4.27 4.48 18.81
N ALA A 89 3.94 5.20 17.74
CA ALA A 89 2.77 6.07 17.68
C ALA A 89 1.66 5.41 16.88
N GLU A 90 0.56 5.09 17.55
CA GLU A 90 -0.63 4.48 16.93
C GLU A 90 -1.59 5.53 16.41
N VAL A 91 -2.20 5.28 15.25
CA VAL A 91 -3.24 6.12 14.67
C VAL A 91 -4.17 5.28 13.79
N THR A 92 -5.47 5.57 13.86
CA THR A 92 -6.44 5.02 12.91
C THR A 92 -6.92 6.13 11.99
N THR A 93 -6.79 5.94 10.68
CA THR A 93 -7.37 6.86 9.70
C THR A 93 -8.90 6.73 9.72
N PRO A 94 -9.65 7.84 9.60
CA PRO A 94 -11.10 7.76 9.50
C PRO A 94 -11.53 7.10 8.19
N PRO A 95 -12.78 6.61 8.09
CA PRO A 95 -13.34 6.16 6.82
C PRO A 95 -13.43 7.31 5.82
N ALA A 96 -13.30 6.99 4.52
CA ALA A 96 -13.47 7.95 3.45
C ALA A 96 -14.97 8.19 3.14
N PRO A 97 -15.43 9.44 2.94
CA PRO A 97 -16.79 9.69 2.48
C PRO A 97 -17.01 9.13 1.06
N GLY A 98 -18.13 8.41 0.83
CA GLY A 98 -18.68 8.18 -0.51
C GLY A 98 -18.22 6.93 -1.30
N ARG A 99 -17.31 6.09 -0.78
CA ARG A 99 -17.05 4.70 -1.21
C ARG A 99 -16.37 4.03 -0.01
N GLY A 100 -16.73 2.77 0.29
CA GLY A 100 -16.05 1.98 1.33
C GLY A 100 -14.53 1.89 1.09
N PRO A 101 -13.74 1.28 1.99
CA PRO A 101 -12.28 1.29 1.93
C PRO A 101 -11.85 0.98 0.49
N GLY A 102 -11.16 1.94 -0.15
CA GLY A 102 -10.84 1.98 -1.58
C GLY A 102 -9.81 0.94 -2.00
N THR A 103 -9.96 -0.29 -1.50
CA THR A 103 -9.11 -1.45 -1.64
C THR A 103 -9.62 -2.39 -2.73
N ALA A 104 -10.91 -2.29 -3.08
CA ALA A 104 -11.49 -3.01 -4.20
C ALA A 104 -11.02 -2.40 -5.53
N PRO A 105 -10.52 -3.22 -6.47
CA PRO A 105 -10.31 -2.80 -7.84
C PRO A 105 -11.61 -2.27 -8.46
N ALA A 106 -11.55 -1.07 -9.03
CA ALA A 106 -12.69 -0.39 -9.60
C ALA A 106 -12.86 -0.71 -11.09
N ASP A 107 -14.02 -0.38 -11.66
CA ASP A 107 -14.31 -0.46 -13.10
C ASP A 107 -13.97 -1.82 -13.74
N PHE A 108 -14.05 -2.90 -12.96
CA PHE A 108 -13.72 -4.24 -13.44
C PHE A 108 -14.65 -4.65 -14.58
N THR A 109 -14.08 -5.00 -15.72
CA THR A 109 -14.76 -5.57 -16.88
C THR A 109 -14.10 -6.88 -17.31
N ALA A 110 -14.91 -7.74 -17.93
CA ALA A 110 -14.49 -9.00 -18.50
C ALA A 110 -15.17 -9.16 -19.87
N HIS A 111 -14.36 -9.41 -20.91
CA HIS A 111 -14.83 -9.55 -22.28
C HIS A 111 -14.31 -10.86 -22.85
N ALA A 112 -15.21 -11.78 -23.19
CA ALA A 112 -14.84 -13.02 -23.86
C ALA A 112 -14.55 -12.77 -25.35
N SER A 113 -13.55 -13.46 -25.84
CA SER A 113 -13.15 -13.52 -27.24
C SER A 113 -12.69 -14.95 -27.56
N PRO A 114 -12.57 -15.35 -28.83
CA PRO A 114 -12.08 -16.68 -29.16
C PRO A 114 -10.74 -16.98 -28.46
N GLY A 115 -10.68 -18.12 -27.77
CA GLY A 115 -9.51 -18.59 -27.04
C GLY A 115 -9.16 -17.83 -25.75
N GLY A 116 -9.99 -16.89 -25.28
CA GLY A 116 -9.68 -16.21 -24.01
C GLY A 116 -10.65 -15.14 -23.51
N VAL A 117 -10.42 -14.70 -22.28
CA VAL A 117 -11.16 -13.58 -21.66
C VAL A 117 -10.18 -12.45 -21.36
N THR A 118 -10.47 -11.26 -21.88
CA THR A 118 -9.74 -10.03 -21.53
C THR A 118 -10.40 -9.38 -20.33
N LEU A 119 -9.59 -9.16 -19.29
CA LEU A 119 -9.95 -8.47 -18.06
C LEU A 119 -9.38 -7.07 -18.09
N ALA A 120 -10.14 -6.10 -17.61
CA ALA A 120 -9.66 -4.73 -17.39
C ALA A 120 -10.20 -4.17 -16.07
N TRP A 121 -9.41 -3.39 -15.35
CA TRP A 121 -9.83 -2.75 -14.10
C TRP A 121 -8.98 -1.54 -13.77
N THR A 122 -9.46 -0.69 -12.87
CA THR A 122 -8.69 0.40 -12.27
C THR A 122 -8.10 -0.10 -10.94
N ALA A 123 -6.79 0.07 -10.76
CA ALA A 123 -6.11 -0.30 -9.52
C ALA A 123 -6.72 0.46 -8.31
N PRO A 124 -6.82 -0.17 -7.13
CA PRO A 124 -7.25 0.54 -5.93
C PRO A 124 -6.28 1.67 -5.56
N GLU A 125 -6.81 2.76 -5.00
CA GLU A 125 -6.02 3.88 -4.49
C GLU A 125 -5.44 3.53 -3.11
N THR A 126 -4.46 2.64 -3.09
CA THR A 126 -3.77 2.21 -1.86
C THR A 126 -2.63 3.13 -1.48
N GLY A 127 -2.40 4.19 -2.27
CA GLY A 127 -1.32 5.13 -2.04
C GLY A 127 0.07 4.64 -2.43
N ARG A 128 0.18 3.39 -2.87
CA ARG A 128 1.37 2.82 -3.53
C ARG A 128 0.91 2.03 -4.76
N PRO A 129 1.81 1.77 -5.72
CA PRO A 129 1.48 0.85 -6.82
C PRO A 129 1.07 -0.50 -6.26
N THR A 130 -0.09 -1.00 -6.70
CA THR A 130 -0.55 -2.34 -6.36
C THR A 130 -0.33 -3.23 -7.58
N THR A 131 0.59 -4.19 -7.44
CA THR A 131 1.09 -5.00 -8.56
C THR A 131 0.55 -6.42 -8.57
N GLU A 132 -0.11 -6.86 -7.50
CA GLU A 132 -0.56 -8.24 -7.34
C GLU A 132 -2.07 -8.32 -7.13
N TYR A 133 -2.73 -9.17 -7.92
CA TYR A 133 -4.18 -9.33 -7.93
C TYR A 133 -4.55 -10.81 -7.94
N GLU A 134 -5.42 -11.24 -7.04
CA GLU A 134 -5.96 -12.60 -7.03
C GLU A 134 -7.29 -12.63 -7.78
N LEU A 135 -7.35 -13.43 -8.84
CA LEU A 135 -8.56 -13.64 -9.63
C LEU A 135 -9.35 -14.83 -9.09
N HIS A 136 -10.65 -14.64 -8.94
CA HIS A 136 -11.60 -15.70 -8.65
C HIS A 136 -12.52 -15.95 -9.83
N VAL A 137 -12.73 -17.22 -10.17
CA VAL A 137 -13.74 -17.69 -11.14
C VAL A 137 -14.69 -18.64 -10.43
N ASN A 138 -16.00 -18.39 -10.55
CA ASN A 138 -17.06 -19.17 -9.90
C ASN A 138 -16.82 -19.38 -8.39
N GLY A 139 -16.34 -18.32 -7.73
CA GLY A 139 -16.07 -18.30 -6.29
C GLY A 139 -14.77 -18.97 -5.83
N ARG A 140 -13.93 -19.45 -6.74
CA ARG A 140 -12.64 -20.09 -6.42
C ARG A 140 -11.46 -19.26 -6.94
N PRO A 141 -10.36 -19.11 -6.18
CA PRO A 141 -9.15 -18.50 -6.70
C PRO A 141 -8.58 -19.39 -7.81
N VAL A 142 -8.24 -18.78 -8.95
CA VAL A 142 -7.71 -19.52 -10.12
C VAL A 142 -6.29 -19.08 -10.50
N THR A 143 -5.92 -17.82 -10.25
CA THR A 143 -4.57 -17.33 -10.53
C THR A 143 -4.28 -16.04 -9.76
N VAL A 144 -3.00 -15.77 -9.58
CA VAL A 144 -2.48 -14.48 -9.12
C VAL A 144 -1.82 -13.79 -10.30
N ILE A 145 -2.33 -12.61 -10.64
CA ILE A 145 -1.83 -11.75 -11.70
C ILE A 145 -0.82 -10.79 -11.08
N GLN A 146 0.43 -10.87 -11.52
CA GLN A 146 1.50 -9.99 -11.08
C GLN A 146 1.95 -9.08 -12.23
N PHE A 147 2.04 -7.79 -11.96
CA PHE A 147 2.62 -6.80 -12.87
C PHE A 147 4.01 -6.36 -12.38
N GLY A 148 4.90 -6.02 -13.31
CA GLY A 148 6.21 -5.44 -12.98
C GLY A 148 6.08 -4.05 -12.33
N ALA A 149 7.17 -3.57 -11.73
CA ALA A 149 7.25 -2.32 -10.95
C ALA A 149 6.94 -1.01 -11.74
N GLY A 150 6.52 -1.10 -13.00
CA GLY A 150 6.05 0.03 -13.83
C GLY A 150 4.53 0.08 -14.05
N ALA A 151 3.75 -0.81 -13.41
CA ALA A 151 2.29 -0.74 -13.46
C ALA A 151 1.82 0.59 -12.86
N VAL A 152 1.19 1.41 -13.70
CA VAL A 152 0.85 2.80 -13.39
C VAL A 152 -0.03 2.84 -12.14
N ALA A 153 0.44 3.50 -11.08
CA ALA A 153 -0.36 3.74 -9.89
C ALA A 153 -1.64 4.51 -10.30
N GLY A 154 -2.81 3.91 -10.08
CA GLY A 154 -4.10 4.46 -10.50
C GLY A 154 -4.42 4.34 -12.00
N GLY A 155 -3.60 3.62 -12.78
CA GLY A 155 -3.87 3.35 -14.19
C GLY A 155 -4.85 2.19 -14.40
N ARG A 156 -5.46 2.16 -15.58
CA ARG A 156 -6.25 1.02 -16.06
C ARG A 156 -5.32 -0.15 -16.35
N MET A 157 -5.52 -1.26 -15.67
CA MET A 157 -4.82 -2.53 -15.83
C MET A 157 -5.58 -3.40 -16.83
N GLU A 158 -4.86 -4.18 -17.63
CA GLU A 158 -5.45 -5.19 -18.51
C GLU A 158 -4.69 -6.51 -18.41
N HIS A 159 -5.42 -7.63 -18.48
CA HIS A 159 -4.85 -8.97 -18.50
C HIS A 159 -5.70 -9.91 -19.33
N ARG A 160 -5.07 -10.74 -20.17
CA ARG A 160 -5.77 -11.74 -20.98
C ARG A 160 -5.55 -13.14 -20.41
N LEU A 161 -6.64 -13.82 -20.10
CA LEU A 161 -6.64 -15.23 -19.72
C LEU A 161 -6.81 -16.10 -20.95
N GLY A 162 -5.93 -17.08 -21.12
CA GLY A 162 -6.19 -18.20 -22.03
C GLY A 162 -7.28 -19.11 -21.45
N VAL A 163 -8.18 -19.58 -22.30
CA VAL A 163 -9.31 -20.42 -21.90
C VAL A 163 -9.30 -21.70 -22.73
N ALA A 164 -9.39 -22.85 -22.05
CA ALA A 164 -9.47 -24.17 -22.70
C ALA A 164 -10.87 -24.79 -22.60
N GLU A 165 -11.75 -24.18 -21.79
CA GLU A 165 -13.12 -24.61 -21.59
C GLU A 165 -13.98 -24.41 -22.85
N PRO A 166 -15.05 -25.22 -23.01
CA PRO A 166 -15.94 -25.11 -24.15
C PRO A 166 -16.63 -23.74 -24.23
N SER A 167 -16.90 -23.30 -25.46
CA SER A 167 -17.73 -22.13 -25.72
C SER A 167 -19.14 -22.32 -25.14
N GLY A 168 -19.79 -21.21 -24.75
CA GLY A 168 -21.08 -21.24 -24.06
C GLY A 168 -20.98 -21.47 -22.53
N THR A 169 -19.81 -21.85 -22.01
CA THR A 169 -19.59 -21.94 -20.56
C THR A 169 -19.68 -20.55 -19.93
N ALA A 170 -20.48 -20.43 -18.86
CA ALA A 170 -20.63 -19.17 -18.13
C ALA A 170 -19.68 -19.09 -16.94
N TRP A 171 -19.01 -17.96 -16.79
CA TRP A 171 -18.11 -17.65 -15.68
C TRP A 171 -18.61 -16.45 -14.89
N GLU A 172 -18.47 -16.52 -13.58
CA GLU A 172 -18.55 -15.38 -12.67
C GLU A 172 -17.14 -15.02 -12.18
N LEU A 173 -16.70 -13.80 -12.46
CA LEU A 173 -15.38 -13.30 -12.14
C LEU A 173 -15.45 -12.17 -11.12
N LYS A 174 -14.49 -12.16 -10.20
CA LYS A 174 -14.16 -11.02 -9.35
C LYS A 174 -12.67 -11.09 -9.01
N LEU A 175 -12.07 -9.96 -8.69
CA LEU A 175 -10.66 -9.93 -8.31
C LEU A 175 -10.44 -9.00 -7.12
N ARG A 176 -9.35 -9.24 -6.39
CA ARG A 176 -8.93 -8.40 -5.27
C ARG A 176 -7.44 -8.14 -5.33
N ALA A 177 -7.04 -7.02 -4.76
CA ALA A 177 -5.67 -6.54 -4.78
C ALA A 177 -4.90 -6.95 -3.52
N ARG A 178 -3.61 -7.24 -3.65
CA ARG A 178 -2.69 -7.34 -2.51
C ARG A 178 -2.29 -5.94 -2.09
N LEU A 179 -2.65 -5.55 -0.89
CA LEU A 179 -2.43 -4.22 -0.35
C LEU A 179 -0.99 -4.06 0.17
N PRO A 180 -0.48 -2.82 0.35
CA PRO A 180 0.88 -2.58 0.82
C PRO A 180 1.20 -3.11 2.23
N ASP A 181 0.17 -3.32 3.05
CA ASP A 181 0.28 -3.94 4.38
C ASP A 181 0.46 -5.47 4.30
N GLY A 182 0.44 -6.04 3.09
CA GLY A 182 0.50 -7.47 2.88
C GLY A 182 -0.81 -8.18 3.20
N ASN A 183 -1.97 -7.50 3.18
CA ASN A 183 -3.27 -8.15 3.25
C ASN A 183 -4.00 -8.11 1.91
N TRP A 184 -4.97 -9.00 1.74
CA TRP A 184 -5.86 -8.94 0.58
C TRP A 184 -6.99 -7.94 0.81
N GLY A 185 -7.19 -7.03 -0.13
CA GLY A 185 -8.28 -6.05 -0.10
C GLY A 185 -9.64 -6.64 -0.43
N ALA A 186 -10.64 -5.76 -0.50
CA ALA A 186 -11.99 -6.13 -0.92
C ALA A 186 -12.02 -6.61 -2.37
N PHE A 187 -13.04 -7.39 -2.70
CA PHE A 187 -13.30 -7.81 -4.07
C PHE A 187 -13.88 -6.67 -4.91
N SER A 188 -13.52 -6.66 -6.19
CA SER A 188 -14.22 -5.90 -7.23
C SER A 188 -15.68 -6.34 -7.36
N ALA A 189 -16.48 -5.54 -8.06
CA ALA A 189 -17.83 -5.95 -8.46
C ALA A 189 -17.76 -7.23 -9.30
N GLN A 190 -18.66 -8.18 -9.05
CA GLN A 190 -18.73 -9.41 -9.82
C GLN A 190 -19.13 -9.15 -11.28
N ARG A 191 -18.52 -9.88 -12.20
CA ARG A 191 -18.81 -9.84 -13.64
C ARG A 191 -19.09 -11.22 -14.17
N ARG A 192 -20.18 -11.34 -14.93
CA ARG A 192 -20.53 -12.58 -15.62
C ARG A 192 -20.14 -12.47 -17.09
N VAL A 193 -19.52 -13.52 -17.63
CA VAL A 193 -19.21 -13.64 -19.06
C VAL A 193 -19.56 -15.04 -19.55
N VAL A 194 -19.84 -15.18 -20.84
CA VAL A 194 -20.02 -16.46 -21.52
C VAL A 194 -18.88 -16.63 -22.51
N LEU A 195 -18.19 -17.76 -22.44
CA LEU A 195 -17.01 -18.03 -23.26
C LEU A 195 -17.38 -18.08 -24.75
N ALA A 196 -16.64 -17.33 -25.56
CA ALA A 196 -16.81 -17.30 -27.00
C ALA A 196 -16.19 -18.55 -27.63
N GLY A 197 -16.80 -19.02 -28.72
CA GLY A 197 -16.25 -20.06 -29.59
C GLY A 197 -15.28 -19.53 -30.61
#